data_AF-A0A2V5NXN0-F1
#
_entry.id   AF-A0A2V5NXN0-F1
#
_cell.length_a   1.000
_cell.length_b   1.000
_cell.length_c   1.000
_cell.angle_alpha   90.00
_cell.angle_beta   90.00
_cell.angle_gamma   90.00
#
_symmetry.space_group_name_H-M   'P 1'
#
loop_
_entity.id
_entity.type
_entity.pdbx_description
1 polymer ?
#
loop_
_entity_poly.entity_id
_entity_poly.type
_entity_poly.pdbx_seq_one_letter_code
_entity_poly.pdbx_strand_id
1 'polypeptide(L)'
;MSLSFYQYWAGQYDDAIAQARKTLEMDPNSTISHVLLGLSFLKKGDTASAIAELQKTKAPDPGAWYQGFLGYAYAISGDRAKAEQALRELEELAKRQYVSPTAFATIYLGLGEKEKCLDWLEKAYEQQDSACWYLKIDQIYDGVRNQPRFQALVQKVFGGKQ
;
A
#
# COMPACT_ATOMS: atom_id res chain seq x y z
N MET A 1 15.36 -1.21 -6.72
CA MET A 1 14.66 -1.56 -5.46
C MET A 1 15.70 -1.73 -4.37
N SER A 2 15.57 -1.05 -3.22
CA SER A 2 16.53 -1.19 -2.11
C SER A 2 16.36 -2.54 -1.40
N LEU A 3 17.42 -3.04 -0.75
CA LEU A 3 17.45 -4.30 0.01
C LEU A 3 16.26 -4.41 0.99
N SER A 4 15.86 -3.28 1.55
CA SER A 4 14.79 -3.13 2.51
C SER A 4 13.41 -3.55 1.96
N PHE A 5 13.13 -3.33 0.67
CA PHE A 5 11.91 -3.85 0.01
C PHE A 5 11.94 -5.37 -0.15
N TYR A 6 13.11 -5.91 -0.49
CA TYR A 6 13.29 -7.34 -0.65
C TYR A 6 13.08 -8.07 0.69
N GLN A 7 13.61 -7.51 1.78
CA GLN A 7 13.41 -8.01 3.14
C GLN A 7 11.94 -7.95 3.56
N TYR A 8 11.23 -6.85 3.26
CA TYR A 8 9.80 -6.74 3.53
C TYR A 8 8.99 -7.80 2.79
N TRP A 9 9.20 -7.98 1.48
CA TRP A 9 8.49 -9.01 0.72
C TRP A 9 8.92 -10.44 1.09
N ALA A 10 10.13 -10.63 1.64
CA ALA A 10 10.58 -11.89 2.22
C ALA A 10 10.01 -12.16 3.62
N GLY A 11 9.22 -11.24 4.20
CA GLY A 11 8.67 -11.38 5.55
C GLY A 11 9.67 -11.12 6.67
N GLN A 12 10.87 -10.63 6.35
CA GLN A 12 11.93 -10.30 7.30
C GLN A 12 11.74 -8.89 7.85
N TYR A 13 10.63 -8.66 8.56
CA TYR A 13 10.23 -7.32 8.99
C TYR A 13 11.20 -6.70 9.99
N ASP A 14 11.81 -7.49 10.88
CA ASP A 14 12.79 -6.98 11.85
C ASP A 14 14.05 -6.46 11.16
N ASP A 15 14.54 -7.18 10.15
CA ASP A 15 15.68 -6.75 9.34
C ASP A 15 15.34 -5.52 8.49
N ALA A 16 14.14 -5.51 7.89
CA ALA A 16 13.64 -4.35 7.14
C ALA A 16 13.54 -3.10 8.03
N ILE A 17 13.08 -3.26 9.28
CA ILE A 17 13.03 -2.18 10.27
C ILE A 17 14.43 -1.70 10.63
N ALA A 18 15.35 -2.61 10.95
CA ALA A 18 16.72 -2.26 11.28
C ALA A 18 17.41 -1.50 10.15
N GLN A 19 17.20 -1.94 8.90
CA GLN A 19 17.78 -1.31 7.73
C GLN A 19 17.16 0.07 7.46
N ALA A 20 15.83 0.20 7.57
CA ALA A 20 15.15 1.48 7.39
C ALA A 20 15.59 2.51 8.45
N ARG A 21 15.79 2.09 9.70
CA ARG A 21 16.31 2.96 10.77
C ARG A 21 17.71 3.48 10.46
N LYS A 22 18.63 2.61 9.99
CA LYS A 22 19.96 3.05 9.53
C LYS A 22 19.89 4.07 8.40
N THR A 23 18.94 3.91 7.47
CA THR A 23 18.74 4.92 6.42
C THR A 23 18.26 6.24 7.02
N LEU A 24 17.36 6.22 8.00
CA LEU A 24 16.89 7.43 8.67
C LEU A 24 17.95 8.13 9.53
N GLU A 25 18.96 7.41 10.03
CA GLU A 25 20.13 8.02 10.68
C GLU A 25 20.93 8.91 9.71
N MET A 26 20.93 8.58 8.41
CA MET A 26 21.63 9.34 7.38
C MET A 26 20.73 10.37 6.69
N ASP A 27 19.48 10.01 6.41
CA ASP A 27 18.45 10.87 5.83
C ASP A 27 17.14 10.76 6.64
N PRO A 28 16.96 11.62 7.66
CA PRO A 28 15.77 11.61 8.51
C PRO A 28 14.47 11.94 7.77
N ASN A 29 14.53 12.42 6.53
CA ASN A 29 13.36 12.82 5.73
C ASN A 29 13.05 11.81 4.61
N SER A 30 13.67 10.63 4.65
CA SER A 30 13.49 9.59 3.64
C SER A 30 12.05 9.04 3.66
N THR A 31 11.19 9.55 2.77
CA THR A 31 9.79 9.10 2.65
C THR A 31 9.69 7.58 2.51
N ILE A 32 10.55 6.98 1.69
CA ILE A 32 10.56 5.53 1.45
C ILE A 32 10.89 4.74 2.73
N SER A 33 11.81 5.25 3.56
CA SER A 33 12.18 4.59 4.81
C SER A 33 11.05 4.64 5.83
N HIS A 34 10.34 5.77 5.92
CA HIS A 34 9.13 5.89 6.75
C HIS A 34 8.00 4.98 6.26
N VAL A 35 7.76 4.89 4.94
CA VAL A 35 6.79 3.95 4.36
C VAL A 35 7.12 2.52 4.75
N LEU A 36 8.39 2.12 4.60
CA LEU A 36 8.81 0.76 4.89
C LEU A 36 8.67 0.40 6.36
N LEU A 37 9.03 1.32 7.26
CA LEU A 37 8.76 1.14 8.70
C LEU A 37 7.28 0.99 8.96
N GLY A 38 6.45 1.86 8.37
CA GLY A 38 5.00 1.79 8.44
C GLY A 38 4.44 0.42 8.08
N LEU A 39 4.78 -0.07 6.89
CA LEU A 39 4.34 -1.38 6.41
C LEU A 39 4.85 -2.53 7.27
N SER A 40 6.12 -2.47 7.70
CA SER A 40 6.71 -3.52 8.55
C SER A 40 6.04 -3.57 9.93
N PHE A 41 5.71 -2.42 10.51
CA PHE A 41 4.95 -2.35 11.77
C PHE A 41 3.52 -2.86 11.61
N LEU A 42 2.83 -2.54 10.51
CA LEU A 42 1.50 -3.11 10.22
C LEU A 42 1.54 -4.64 10.17
N LYS A 43 2.56 -5.21 9.52
CA LYS A 43 2.73 -6.66 9.46
C LYS A 43 3.03 -7.31 10.81
N LYS A 44 3.65 -6.56 11.73
CA LYS A 44 3.85 -6.98 13.13
C LYS A 44 2.64 -6.71 14.04
N GLY A 45 1.57 -6.10 13.52
CA GLY A 45 0.38 -5.72 14.29
C GLY A 45 0.52 -4.45 15.12
N ASP A 46 1.67 -3.76 15.06
CA ASP A 46 1.89 -2.48 15.75
C ASP A 46 1.36 -1.33 14.89
N THR A 47 0.04 -1.20 14.90
CA THR A 47 -0.66 -0.16 14.11
C THR A 47 -0.34 1.26 14.59
N ALA A 48 -0.05 1.44 15.89
CA ALA A 48 0.29 2.74 16.45
C ALA A 48 1.62 3.26 15.89
N SER A 49 2.69 2.44 15.95
CA SER A 49 3.99 2.79 15.36
C SER A 49 3.89 2.94 13.84
N ALA A 50 3.08 2.12 13.18
CA ALA A 50 2.87 2.22 11.75
C ALA A 50 2.29 3.57 11.33
N ILE A 51 1.21 4.00 12.00
CA ILE A 51 0.56 5.29 11.73
C ILE A 51 1.54 6.43 11.98
N ALA A 52 2.29 6.39 13.08
CA ALA A 52 3.26 7.43 13.43
C ALA A 52 4.35 7.59 12.36
N GLU A 53 4.84 6.49 11.76
CA GLU A 53 5.82 6.56 10.68
C GLU A 53 5.19 7.00 9.35
N LEU A 54 4.00 6.50 9.03
CA LEU A 54 3.30 6.88 7.79
C LEU A 54 2.88 8.36 7.79
N GLN A 55 2.57 8.95 8.95
CA GLN A 55 2.30 10.39 9.07
C GLN A 55 3.53 11.28 8.78
N LYS A 56 4.76 10.73 8.87
CA LYS A 56 6.00 11.46 8.53
C LYS A 56 6.27 11.46 7.02
N THR A 57 5.51 10.69 6.25
CA THR A 57 5.65 10.67 4.78
C THR A 57 5.14 12.00 4.22
N LYS A 58 5.92 12.60 3.31
CA LYS A 58 5.51 13.82 2.61
C LYS A 58 4.40 13.50 1.63
N ALA A 59 3.70 14.56 1.18
CA ALA A 59 2.68 14.45 0.14
C ALA A 59 3.26 13.65 -1.06
N PRO A 60 2.68 12.49 -1.36
CA PRO A 60 3.19 11.61 -2.40
C PRO A 60 3.13 12.27 -3.78
N ASP A 61 4.15 12.01 -4.60
CA ASP A 61 4.09 12.31 -6.03
C ASP A 61 2.83 11.68 -6.67
N PRO A 62 2.25 12.29 -7.72
CA PRO A 62 1.13 11.70 -8.45
C PRO A 62 1.42 10.25 -8.85
N GLY A 63 0.52 9.34 -8.48
CA GLY A 63 0.68 7.91 -8.78
C GLY A 63 1.69 7.15 -7.90
N ALA A 64 2.21 7.74 -6.82
CA ALA A 64 3.10 7.01 -5.93
C ALA A 64 2.37 5.83 -5.27
N TRP A 65 2.98 4.64 -5.34
CA TRP A 65 2.43 3.38 -4.84
C TRP A 65 2.06 3.39 -3.34
N TYR A 66 2.63 4.31 -2.55
CA TYR A 66 2.38 4.44 -1.12
C TYR A 66 1.26 5.41 -0.73
N GLN A 67 0.59 6.04 -1.70
CA GLN A 67 -0.50 7.01 -1.49
C GLN A 67 -1.60 6.52 -0.55
N GLY A 68 -1.92 5.21 -0.57
CA GLY A 68 -3.01 4.63 0.21
C GLY A 68 -2.61 4.11 1.60
N PHE A 69 -1.33 4.05 1.96
CA PHE A 69 -0.93 3.26 3.14
C PHE A 69 -1.29 3.88 4.47
N LEU A 70 -1.32 5.21 4.59
CA LEU A 70 -1.80 5.84 5.83
C LEU A 70 -3.29 5.53 6.06
N GLY A 71 -4.11 5.61 5.00
CA GLY A 71 -5.52 5.22 5.08
C GLY A 71 -5.71 3.73 5.39
N TYR A 72 -4.86 2.86 4.81
CA TYR A 72 -4.84 1.44 5.12
C TYR A 72 -4.46 1.17 6.58
N ALA A 73 -3.46 1.87 7.11
CA ALA A 73 -3.06 1.77 8.50
C ALA A 73 -4.19 2.16 9.46
N TYR A 74 -4.91 3.24 9.16
CA TYR A 74 -6.10 3.61 9.93
C TYR A 74 -7.17 2.52 9.87
N ALA A 75 -7.42 1.95 8.69
CA ALA A 75 -8.41 0.90 8.54
C ALA A 75 -8.07 -0.37 9.35
N ILE A 76 -6.83 -0.83 9.28
CA ILE A 76 -6.34 -1.99 10.05
C ILE A 76 -6.31 -1.71 11.55
N SER A 77 -6.08 -0.46 11.97
CA SER A 77 -6.15 -0.07 13.40
C SER A 77 -7.57 -0.05 13.97
N GLY A 78 -8.60 -0.18 13.12
CA GLY A 78 -10.00 -0.05 13.51
C GLY A 78 -10.53 1.38 13.48
N ASP A 79 -9.70 2.38 13.16
CA ASP A 79 -10.11 3.78 12.98
C ASP A 79 -10.76 3.98 11.60
N ARG A 80 -11.95 3.41 11.45
CA ARG A 80 -12.74 3.47 10.21
C ARG A 80 -13.01 4.92 9.78
N ALA A 81 -13.27 5.82 10.73
CA ALA A 81 -13.54 7.22 10.45
C ALA A 81 -12.38 7.90 9.71
N LYS A 82 -11.13 7.68 10.18
CA LYS A 82 -9.96 8.23 9.48
C LYS A 82 -9.65 7.54 8.17
N ALA A 83 -9.89 6.23 8.05
CA ALA A 83 -9.75 5.54 6.78
C ALA A 83 -10.72 6.07 5.72
N GLU A 84 -11.98 6.30 6.09
CA GLU A 84 -12.97 6.93 5.20
C GLU A 84 -12.65 8.40 4.91
N GLN A 85 -12.06 9.12 5.85
CA GLN A 85 -11.54 10.46 5.60
C GLN A 85 -10.40 10.42 4.56
N ALA A 86 -9.46 9.49 4.68
CA ALA A 86 -8.37 9.34 3.71
C ALA A 86 -8.91 9.02 2.31
N LEU A 87 -9.97 8.21 2.18
CA LEU A 87 -10.66 8.00 0.90
C LEU A 87 -11.20 9.30 0.31
N ARG A 88 -11.90 10.12 1.10
CA ARG A 88 -12.42 11.42 0.66
C ARG A 88 -11.30 12.38 0.23
N GLU A 89 -10.19 12.39 0.97
CA GLU A 89 -9.02 13.20 0.62
C GLU A 89 -8.40 12.77 -0.70
N LEU A 90 -8.29 11.45 -0.96
CA LEU A 90 -7.85 10.93 -2.25
C LEU A 90 -8.82 11.26 -3.38
N GLU A 91 -10.14 11.25 -3.14
CA GLU A 91 -11.14 11.67 -4.13
C GLU A 91 -11.01 13.14 -4.50
N GLU A 92 -10.83 14.03 -3.50
CA GLU A 92 -10.59 15.45 -3.76
C GLU A 92 -9.25 15.67 -4.47
N LEU A 93 -8.22 14.90 -4.13
CA LEU A 93 -6.92 14.94 -4.78
C LEU A 93 -7.01 14.50 -6.25
N ALA A 94 -7.80 13.46 -6.53
CA ALA A 94 -8.03 12.92 -7.87
C ALA A 94 -8.72 13.92 -8.82
N LYS A 95 -9.42 14.93 -8.28
CA LYS A 95 -9.97 16.04 -9.09
C LYS A 95 -8.90 16.99 -9.60
N ARG A 96 -7.72 17.02 -8.97
CA ARG A 96 -6.64 17.98 -9.24
C ARG A 96 -5.42 17.35 -9.88
N GLN A 97 -5.15 16.08 -9.58
CA GLN A 97 -4.00 15.35 -10.09
C GLN A 97 -4.28 13.84 -10.17
N TYR A 98 -3.41 13.12 -10.87
CA TYR A 98 -3.50 11.66 -10.92
C TYR A 98 -3.25 11.03 -9.54
N VAL A 99 -4.18 10.16 -9.14
CA VAL A 99 -4.09 9.32 -7.95
C VAL A 99 -4.17 7.87 -8.41
N SER A 100 -3.25 7.05 -7.95
CA SER A 100 -3.23 5.63 -8.28
C SER A 100 -4.54 4.96 -7.81
N PRO A 101 -5.28 4.26 -8.70
CA PRO A 101 -6.42 3.43 -8.28
C PRO A 101 -6.09 2.42 -7.18
N THR A 102 -4.85 1.94 -7.10
CA THR A 102 -4.41 1.03 -6.04
C THR A 102 -4.38 1.67 -4.65
N ALA A 103 -4.27 3.00 -4.55
CA ALA A 103 -4.37 3.70 -3.28
C ALA A 103 -5.76 3.51 -2.65
N PHE A 104 -6.82 3.63 -3.44
CA PHE A 104 -8.19 3.35 -3.01
C PHE A 104 -8.38 1.88 -2.67
N ALA A 105 -7.91 0.98 -3.53
CA ALA A 105 -8.02 -0.46 -3.33
C ALA A 105 -7.39 -0.90 -1.99
N THR A 106 -6.23 -0.35 -1.66
CA THR A 106 -5.49 -0.63 -0.43
C THR A 106 -6.27 -0.20 0.81
N ILE A 107 -6.92 0.96 0.80
CA ILE A 107 -7.73 1.41 1.94
C ILE A 107 -8.99 0.54 2.09
N TYR A 108 -9.69 0.26 0.99
CA TYR A 108 -10.87 -0.63 1.01
C TYR A 108 -10.52 -2.04 1.49
N LEU A 109 -9.32 -2.54 1.15
CA LEU A 109 -8.81 -3.81 1.65
C LEU A 109 -8.67 -3.80 3.17
N GLY A 110 -8.11 -2.74 3.75
CA GLY A 110 -8.00 -2.59 5.21
C GLY A 110 -9.35 -2.46 5.91
N LEU A 111 -10.34 -1.86 5.25
CA LEU A 111 -11.71 -1.74 5.76
C LEU A 111 -12.51 -3.06 5.69
N GLY A 112 -11.94 -4.10 5.08
CA GLY A 112 -12.64 -5.37 4.83
C GLY A 112 -13.65 -5.32 3.68
N GLU A 113 -13.72 -4.21 2.94
CA GLU A 113 -14.63 -3.97 1.82
C GLU A 113 -14.09 -4.65 0.54
N LYS A 114 -14.05 -5.98 0.54
CA LYS A 114 -13.36 -6.79 -0.48
C LYS A 114 -13.84 -6.52 -1.90
N GLU A 115 -15.16 -6.38 -2.11
CA GLU A 115 -15.69 -6.10 -3.46
C GLU A 115 -15.20 -4.75 -3.99
N LYS A 116 -15.26 -3.70 -3.16
CA LYS A 116 -14.75 -2.38 -3.54
C LYS A 116 -13.24 -2.41 -3.80
N CYS A 117 -12.48 -3.16 -2.99
CA CYS A 117 -11.06 -3.38 -3.25
C CYS A 117 -10.84 -3.95 -4.66
N LEU A 118 -11.56 -5.02 -5.02
CA LEU A 118 -11.44 -5.67 -6.33
C LEU A 118 -11.85 -4.75 -7.48
N ASP A 119 -12.93 -3.98 -7.32
CA ASP A 119 -13.35 -3.00 -8.34
C ASP A 119 -12.24 -1.97 -8.63
N TRP A 120 -11.59 -1.46 -7.58
CA TRP A 120 -10.48 -0.52 -7.72
C TRP A 120 -9.21 -1.16 -8.28
N LEU A 121 -8.95 -2.44 -8.00
CA LEU A 121 -7.83 -3.18 -8.59
C LEU A 121 -8.05 -3.45 -10.08
N GLU A 122 -9.28 -3.77 -10.50
CA GLU A 122 -9.64 -3.93 -11.91
C GLU A 122 -9.48 -2.60 -12.65
N LYS A 123 -9.93 -1.49 -12.04
CA LYS A 123 -9.70 -0.14 -12.55
C LYS A 123 -8.21 0.21 -12.64
N ALA A 124 -7.39 -0.22 -11.68
CA ALA A 124 -5.93 -0.04 -11.72
C ALA A 124 -5.34 -0.71 -12.98
N TYR A 125 -5.78 -1.93 -13.29
CA TYR A 125 -5.35 -2.65 -14.48
C TYR A 125 -5.80 -1.98 -15.78
N GLU A 126 -7.05 -1.54 -15.86
CA GLU A 126 -7.59 -0.82 -17.03
C GLU A 126 -6.81 0.48 -17.31
N GLN A 127 -6.38 1.16 -16.24
CA GLN A 127 -5.59 2.39 -16.34
C GLN A 127 -4.08 2.13 -16.51
N GLN A 128 -3.66 0.87 -16.65
CA GLN A 128 -2.25 0.47 -16.76
C GLN A 128 -1.39 1.00 -15.61
N ASP A 129 -1.97 1.03 -14.41
CA ASP A 129 -1.27 1.49 -13.21
C ASP A 129 -0.06 0.58 -12.93
N SER A 130 1.12 1.20 -12.85
CA SER A 130 2.38 0.52 -12.54
C SER A 130 2.34 -0.26 -11.23
N ALA A 131 1.48 0.10 -10.28
CA ALA A 131 1.32 -0.60 -9.03
C ALA A 131 0.72 -2.02 -9.20
N CYS A 132 0.11 -2.33 -10.34
CA CYS A 132 -0.38 -3.68 -10.65
C CYS A 132 0.73 -4.74 -10.65
N TRP A 133 1.99 -4.35 -10.90
CA TRP A 133 3.15 -5.25 -10.81
C TRP A 133 3.37 -5.81 -9.41
N TYR A 134 2.86 -5.16 -8.37
CA TYR A 134 3.01 -5.62 -6.98
C TYR A 134 1.92 -6.62 -6.56
N LEU A 135 0.86 -6.83 -7.34
CA LEU A 135 -0.28 -7.68 -6.94
C LEU A 135 0.12 -9.12 -6.61
N LYS A 136 1.12 -9.66 -7.31
CA LYS A 136 1.58 -11.03 -7.08
C LYS A 136 2.49 -11.14 -5.84
N ILE A 137 3.28 -10.11 -5.57
CA ILE A 137 4.38 -10.15 -4.59
C ILE A 137 4.02 -9.53 -3.24
N ASP A 138 3.18 -8.50 -3.23
CA ASP A 138 2.86 -7.82 -1.98
C ASP A 138 1.87 -8.65 -1.15
N GLN A 139 2.28 -8.95 0.08
CA GLN A 139 1.52 -9.71 1.04
C GLN A 139 0.33 -8.91 1.59
N ILE A 140 0.21 -7.62 1.29
CA ILE A 140 -0.98 -6.84 1.64
C ILE A 140 -2.26 -7.48 1.08
N TYR A 141 -2.19 -8.06 -0.12
CA TYR A 141 -3.32 -8.64 -0.84
C TYR A 141 -3.73 -10.03 -0.35
N ASP A 142 -3.10 -10.59 0.68
CA ASP A 142 -3.40 -11.94 1.17
C ASP A 142 -4.88 -12.13 1.54
N GLY A 143 -5.54 -11.07 2.04
CA GLY A 143 -6.97 -11.09 2.36
C GLY A 143 -7.92 -11.24 1.16
N VAL A 144 -7.44 -10.97 -0.06
CA VAL A 144 -8.19 -11.10 -1.33
C VAL A 144 -7.54 -12.07 -2.31
N ARG A 145 -6.37 -12.64 -2.00
CA ARG A 145 -5.58 -13.50 -2.89
C ARG A 145 -6.33 -14.75 -3.38
N ASN A 146 -7.24 -15.26 -2.56
CA ASN A 146 -8.08 -16.42 -2.87
C ASN A 146 -9.38 -16.06 -3.63
N GLN A 147 -9.64 -14.78 -3.89
CA GLN A 147 -10.83 -14.38 -4.63
C GLN A 147 -10.68 -14.70 -6.11
N PRO A 148 -11.70 -15.32 -6.76
CA PRO A 148 -11.64 -15.63 -8.19
C PRO A 148 -11.35 -14.42 -9.07
N ARG A 149 -11.96 -13.26 -8.74
CA ARG A 149 -11.72 -11.98 -9.43
C ARG A 149 -10.25 -11.54 -9.32
N PHE A 150 -9.65 -11.65 -8.13
CA PHE A 150 -8.25 -11.30 -7.91
C PHE A 150 -7.32 -12.22 -8.72
N GLN A 151 -7.57 -13.53 -8.69
CA GLN A 151 -6.76 -14.50 -9.45
C GLN A 151 -6.86 -14.24 -10.96
N ALA A 152 -8.06 -13.97 -11.47
CA ALA A 152 -8.26 -13.59 -12.87
C ALA A 152 -7.51 -12.30 -13.22
N LEU A 153 -7.52 -11.29 -12.35
CA LEU A 153 -6.77 -10.05 -12.53
C LEU A 153 -5.26 -10.30 -12.59
N VAL A 154 -4.72 -11.09 -11.67
CA VAL A 154 -3.29 -11.48 -11.68
C VAL A 154 -2.95 -12.21 -12.99
N GLN A 155 -3.81 -13.11 -13.47
CA GLN A 155 -3.59 -13.76 -14.78
C GLN A 155 -3.61 -12.76 -15.94
N LYS A 156 -4.46 -11.73 -15.91
CA LYS A 156 -4.47 -10.68 -16.94
C LYS A 156 -3.20 -9.82 -16.93
N VAL A 157 -2.67 -9.51 -15.74
CA VAL A 157 -1.46 -8.68 -15.58
C VAL A 157 -0.19 -9.44 -15.99
N PHE A 158 -0.08 -10.71 -15.59
CA PHE A 158 1.15 -11.50 -15.74
C PHE A 158 1.07 -12.61 -16.81
N GLY A 159 -0.11 -12.91 -17.34
CA GLY A 159 -0.35 -13.98 -18.31
C GLY A 159 -0.17 -13.56 -19.77
N GLY A 160 0.55 -12.47 -20.03
CA GLY A 160 0.84 -11.99 -21.38
C GLY A 160 1.78 -12.92 -22.16
N LYS A 161 1.18 -13.84 -22.93
CA LYS A 161 1.65 -14.60 -24.11
C LYS A 161 2.97 -15.38 -23.99
N GLN A 162 2.85 -16.72 -24.00
CA GLN A 162 3.79 -17.56 -24.75
C GLN A 162 3.73 -17.21 -26.24
#